data_AF-A0A543I445-F1
#
_entry.id   AF-A0A543I445-F1
#
_cell.length_a   1.000
_cell.length_b   1.000
_cell.length_c   1.000
_cell.angle_alpha   90.00
_cell.angle_beta   90.00
_cell.angle_gamma   90.00
#
_symmetry.space_group_name_H-M   'P 1'
#
loop_
_entity.id
_entity.type
_entity.pdbx_description
1 polymer ?
#
loop_
_entity_poly.entity_id
_entity_poly.type
_entity_poly.pdbx_seq_one_letter_code
_entity_poly.pdbx_strand_id
1 'polypeptide(L)'
;MSRYLEPFKRKVLDLLADGTPVKHVAEDLGISQQTIDNWREQSLVDRGELSGMTSTESAERASARRRIREREEEVRILVRARELVKEAPRLKGSTRPSR
;
A
#
# COMPACT_ATOMS: atom_id res chain seq x y z
N MET A 1 -6.82 3.93 0.46
CA MET A 1 -7.48 4.05 -0.86
C MET A 1 -7.96 5.48 -0.99
N SER A 2 -7.58 6.20 -2.05
CA SER A 2 -8.14 7.55 -2.28
C SER A 2 -9.65 7.43 -2.54
N ARG A 3 -10.46 8.31 -1.94
CA ARG A 3 -11.92 8.35 -2.11
C ARG A 3 -12.33 8.62 -3.58
N TYR A 4 -11.41 9.14 -4.39
CA TYR A 4 -11.66 9.53 -5.77
C TYR A 4 -10.79 8.73 -6.74
N LEU A 5 -11.38 8.36 -7.88
CA LEU A 5 -10.69 7.62 -8.95
C LEU A 5 -9.65 8.50 -9.64
N GLU A 6 -8.57 7.87 -10.12
CA GLU A 6 -7.47 8.59 -10.77
C GLU A 6 -7.86 9.37 -12.04
N PRO A 7 -8.72 8.83 -12.94
CA PRO A 7 -9.22 9.59 -14.07
C PRO A 7 -10.01 10.84 -13.66
N PHE A 8 -10.68 10.81 -12.50
CA PHE A 8 -11.43 11.95 -12.01
C PHE A 8 -10.49 13.06 -11.52
N LYS A 9 -9.46 12.72 -10.74
CA LYS A 9 -8.45 13.69 -10.29
C LYS A 9 -7.73 14.35 -11.46
N ARG A 10 -7.38 13.58 -12.49
CA ARG A 10 -6.75 14.12 -13.71
C ARG A 10 -7.62 15.18 -14.37
N LYS A 11 -8.91 14.90 -14.60
CA LYS A 11 -9.84 15.88 -15.15
C LYS A 11 -9.93 17.15 -14.31
N VAL A 12 -9.93 17.03 -12.98
CA VAL A 12 -9.91 18.19 -12.08
C VAL A 12 -8.63 19.01 -12.28
N LEU A 13 -7.47 18.36 -12.37
CA LEU A 13 -6.20 19.04 -12.62
C LEU A 13 -6.14 19.69 -14.01
N ASP A 14 -6.73 19.06 -15.02
CA ASP A 14 -6.83 19.63 -16.38
C ASP A 14 -7.67 20.93 -16.36
N LEU A 15 -8.80 20.95 -15.65
CA LEU A 15 -9.61 22.18 -15.48
C LEU A 15 -8.83 23.31 -14.80
N LEU A 16 -7.98 22.97 -13.82
CA LEU A 16 -7.11 23.95 -13.16
C LEU A 16 -6.01 24.45 -14.11
N ALA A 17 -5.47 23.59 -14.97
CA ALA A 17 -4.48 23.96 -15.97
C ALA A 17 -5.07 24.88 -17.05
N ASP A 18 -6.34 24.70 -17.40
CA ASP A 18 -7.11 25.58 -18.29
C ASP A 18 -7.45 26.95 -17.65
N GLY A 19 -7.05 27.17 -16.39
CA GLY A 19 -7.21 28.44 -15.69
C GLY A 19 -8.48 28.53 -14.85
N THR A 20 -9.24 27.44 -14.69
CA THR A 20 -10.43 27.45 -13.82
C THR A 20 -10.00 27.61 -12.36
N PRO A 21 -10.57 28.57 -11.61
CA PRO A 21 -10.21 28.75 -10.20
C PRO A 21 -10.59 27.55 -9.34
N VAL A 22 -9.73 27.18 -8.38
CA VAL A 22 -9.96 26.07 -7.44
C VAL A 22 -11.32 26.17 -6.73
N LYS A 23 -11.71 27.39 -6.35
CA LYS A 23 -13.01 27.66 -5.71
C LYS A 23 -14.19 27.22 -6.58
N HIS A 24 -14.16 27.53 -7.87
CA HIS A 24 -15.25 27.20 -8.79
C HIS A 24 -15.34 25.68 -8.99
N VAL A 25 -14.20 25.03 -9.23
CA VAL A 25 -14.13 23.57 -9.39
C VAL A 25 -14.59 22.84 -8.11
N ALA A 26 -14.24 23.36 -6.94
CA ALA A 26 -14.68 22.84 -5.65
C ALA A 26 -16.20 22.94 -5.47
N GLU A 27 -16.79 24.09 -5.79
CA GLU A 27 -18.24 24.33 -5.70
C GLU A 27 -19.01 23.45 -6.68
N ASP A 28 -18.58 23.39 -7.94
CA ASP A 28 -19.24 22.61 -9.01
C ASP A 28 -19.22 21.10 -8.75
N LEU A 29 -18.13 20.58 -8.19
CA LEU A 29 -17.96 19.16 -7.95
C LEU A 29 -18.34 18.73 -6.52
N GLY A 30 -18.64 19.67 -5.63
CA GLY A 30 -18.94 19.40 -4.23
C GLY A 30 -17.74 18.85 -3.45
N ILE A 31 -16.52 19.29 -3.78
CA ILE A 31 -15.27 18.81 -3.18
C ILE A 31 -14.62 19.95 -2.40
N SER A 32 -13.95 19.68 -1.29
CA SER A 32 -13.23 20.74 -0.58
C SER A 32 -12.04 21.26 -1.39
N GLN A 33 -11.83 22.58 -1.37
CA GLN A 33 -10.68 23.22 -2.03
C GLN A 33 -9.36 22.58 -1.59
N GLN A 34 -9.19 22.31 -0.30
CA GLN A 34 -8.02 21.61 0.25
C GLN A 34 -7.74 20.26 -0.42
N THR A 35 -8.78 19.50 -0.80
CA THR A 35 -8.58 18.22 -1.48
C THR A 35 -7.99 18.42 -2.87
N ILE A 36 -8.46 19.46 -3.57
CA ILE A 36 -7.97 19.83 -4.91
C ILE A 36 -6.53 20.36 -4.82
N ASP A 37 -6.23 21.20 -3.82
CA ASP A 37 -4.88 21.72 -3.59
C ASP A 37 -3.88 20.59 -3.32
N ASN A 38 -4.25 19.61 -2.49
CA ASN A 38 -3.42 18.43 -2.24
C ASN A 38 -3.13 17.64 -3.53
N TRP A 39 -4.10 17.52 -4.44
CA TRP A 39 -3.87 16.87 -5.74
C TRP A 39 -2.95 17.68 -6.63
N ARG A 40 -3.07 19.01 -6.59
CA ARG A 40 -2.19 19.91 -7.34
C ARG A 40 -0.75 19.80 -6.87
N GLU A 41 -0.52 19.84 -5.55
CA GLU A 41 0.79 19.66 -4.93
C GLU A 41 1.38 18.29 -5.27
N GLN A 42 0.62 17.20 -5.10
CA GLN A 42 1.10 15.87 -5.45
C GLN A 42 1.42 15.75 -6.95
N SER A 43 0.64 16.40 -7.82
CA SER A 43 0.91 16.41 -9.26
C SER A 43 2.21 17.14 -9.61
N LEU A 44 2.54 18.22 -8.89
CA LEU A 44 3.83 18.90 -9.02
C LEU A 44 5.00 18.02 -8.54
N VAL A 45 4.81 17.29 -7.44
CA VAL A 45 5.80 16.30 -6.95
C VAL A 45 5.98 15.18 -7.96
N ASP A 46 4.89 14.65 -8.52
CA ASP A 46 4.92 13.55 -9.50
C ASP A 46 5.58 13.98 -10.84
N ARG A 47 5.56 15.28 -11.17
CA ARG A 47 6.30 15.86 -12.30
C ARG A 47 7.75 16.25 -11.97
N GLY A 48 8.15 16.14 -10.70
CA GLY A 48 9.49 16.54 -10.23
C GLY A 48 9.68 18.04 -10.09
N GLU A 49 8.61 18.84 -10.10
CA GLU A 49 8.65 20.29 -9.93
C GLU A 49 8.72 20.69 -8.44
N LEU A 50 8.23 19.83 -7.55
CA LEU A 50 8.36 19.97 -6.11
C LEU A 50 9.11 18.78 -5.52
N SER A 51 9.87 19.03 -4.46
CA SER A 51 10.47 17.96 -3.67
C SER A 51 9.37 17.21 -2.91
N GLY A 52 9.48 15.89 -2.86
CA GLY A 52 8.49 15.06 -2.20
C GLY A 52 8.59 13.62 -2.65
N MET A 53 7.70 12.79 -2.09
CA MET A 53 7.53 11.41 -2.50
C MET A 53 6.50 11.33 -3.61
N THR A 54 6.88 10.73 -4.73
CA THR A 54 5.95 10.52 -5.83
C THR A 54 4.90 9.48 -5.47
N SER A 55 3.74 9.55 -6.14
CA SER A 55 2.66 8.58 -6.02
C SER A 55 3.14 7.16 -6.36
N THR A 56 4.06 7.03 -7.33
CA THR A 56 4.68 5.76 -7.73
C THR A 56 5.56 5.20 -6.62
N GLU A 57 6.48 5.98 -6.07
CA GLU A 57 7.35 5.55 -4.96
C GLU A 57 6.54 5.13 -3.73
N SER A 58 5.47 5.86 -3.43
CA SER A 58 4.54 5.52 -2.34
C SER A 58 3.87 4.16 -2.57
N ALA A 59 3.39 3.90 -3.80
CA ALA A 59 2.77 2.63 -4.18
C ALA A 59 3.75 1.45 -4.11
N GLU A 60 4.97 1.63 -4.61
CA GLU A 60 6.03 0.64 -4.53
C GLU A 60 6.41 0.33 -3.08
N ARG A 61 6.54 1.38 -2.25
CA ARG A 61 6.83 1.23 -0.82
C ARG A 61 5.72 0.48 -0.08
N ALA A 62 4.46 0.73 -0.41
CA ALA A 62 3.32 0.00 0.15
C ALA A 62 3.34 -1.48 -0.25
N SER A 63 3.62 -1.76 -1.53
CA SER A 63 3.77 -3.14 -2.05
C SER A 63 4.93 -3.87 -1.36
N ALA A 64 6.08 -3.24 -1.22
CA ALA A 64 7.23 -3.79 -0.53
C ALA A 64 6.92 -4.12 0.93
N ARG A 65 6.28 -3.18 1.66
CA ARG A 65 5.86 -3.41 3.05
C ARG A 65 4.87 -4.56 3.18
N ARG A 66 3.95 -4.72 2.23
CA ARG A 66 3.02 -5.86 2.21
C ARG A 66 3.77 -7.18 2.05
N ARG A 67 4.68 -7.26 1.07
CA ARG A 67 5.51 -8.45 0.82
C ARG A 67 6.35 -8.82 2.03
N ILE A 68 6.92 -7.84 2.72
CA ILE A 68 7.68 -8.06 3.95
C ILE A 68 6.79 -8.70 5.02
N ARG A 69 5.59 -8.15 5.27
CA ARG A 69 4.65 -8.71 6.26
C ARG A 69 4.25 -10.15 5.94
N GLU A 70 3.95 -10.45 4.67
CA GLU A 70 3.61 -11.80 4.23
C GLU A 70 4.76 -12.77 4.51
N ARG A 71 6.01 -12.37 4.22
CA ARG A 71 7.20 -13.17 4.52
C ARG A 71 7.44 -13.35 6.02
N GLU A 72 7.26 -12.30 6.82
CA GLU A 72 7.41 -12.37 8.27
C GLU A 72 6.38 -13.34 8.89
N GLU A 73 5.18 -13.41 8.33
CA GLU A 73 4.16 -14.36 8.74
C GLU A 73 4.53 -15.80 8.37
N GLU A 74 4.99 -16.05 7.14
CA GLU A 74 5.49 -17.36 6.71
C GLU A 74 6.62 -17.85 7.64
N VAL A 75 7.59 -16.98 7.92
CA VAL A 75 8.71 -17.31 8.81
C VAL A 75 8.20 -17.64 10.21
N ARG A 76 7.24 -16.88 10.75
CA ARG A 76 6.67 -17.13 12.07
C ARG A 76 6.01 -18.51 12.14
N ILE A 77 5.24 -18.89 11.12
CA ILE A 77 4.60 -20.20 11.02
C ILE A 77 5.66 -21.31 10.98
N LEU A 78 6.70 -21.15 10.16
CA LEU A 78 7.78 -22.14 10.02
C LEU A 78 8.57 -22.32 11.31
N VAL A 79 8.87 -21.24 12.03
CA VAL A 79 9.53 -21.29 13.34
C VAL A 79 8.66 -22.07 14.33
N ARG A 80 7.36 -21.76 14.40
CA ARG A 80 6.44 -22.46 15.28
C ARG A 80 6.34 -23.95 14.95
N ALA A 81 6.26 -24.30 13.66
CA ALA A 81 6.23 -25.70 13.22
C ALA A 81 7.52 -26.45 13.61
N ARG A 82 8.68 -25.82 13.43
CA ARG A 82 9.98 -26.38 13.84
C ARG A 82 10.04 -26.62 15.35
N GLU A 83 9.54 -25.69 16.16
CA GLU A 83 9.47 -25.85 17.62
C GLU A 83 8.62 -27.05 18.01
N LEU A 84 7.42 -27.18 17.43
CA LEU A 84 6.53 -28.32 17.69
C LEU A 84 7.19 -29.66 17.32
N VAL A 85 7.94 -29.72 16.22
CA VAL A 85 8.68 -30.93 15.83
C VAL A 85 9.81 -31.26 16.82
N LYS A 86 10.47 -30.25 17.40
CA LYS A 86 11.50 -30.46 18.44
C LYS A 86 10.90 -30.90 19.77
N GLU A 87 9.73 -30.37 20.13
CA GLU A 87 9.01 -30.67 21.37
C GLU A 87 8.28 -32.02 21.31
N ALA A 88 8.03 -32.56 20.11
CA ALA A 88 7.43 -33.87 19.95
C ALA A 88 8.28 -34.94 20.66
N PRO A 89 7.70 -35.73 21.60
CA PRO A 89 8.43 -36.81 22.23
C PRO A 89 8.88 -37.79 21.15
N ARG A 90 10.16 -38.17 21.18
CA ARG A 90 10.69 -39.25 20.32
C ARG A 90 9.93 -40.52 20.67
N LEU A 91 8.88 -40.86 19.93
CA LEU A 91 8.24 -42.17 20.00
C LEU A 91 9.20 -43.21 19.41
N LYS A 92 10.27 -43.52 20.15
CA LYS A 92 11.13 -44.67 19.87
C LYS A 92 10.74 -45.78 20.83
N GLY A 93 9.81 -46.61 20.36
CA GLY A 93 9.29 -47.74 21.11
C GLY A 93 8.33 -48.61 20.30
N SER A 94 8.62 -48.91 19.03
CA SER A 94 8.00 -50.07 18.39
C SER A 94 8.96 -51.26 18.52
N THR A 95 8.72 -52.05 19.56
CA THR A 95 9.26 -53.40 19.71
C THR A 95 8.94 -54.20 18.46
N ARG A 96 9.98 -54.68 17.77
CA ARG A 96 9.86 -55.65 16.67
C ARG A 96 9.47 -56.99 17.32
N PRO A 97 8.32 -57.61 16.99
CA PRO A 97 8.02 -58.94 17.49
C PRO A 97 8.88 -59.94 16.73
N SER A 98 9.78 -60.61 17.45
CA SER A 98 10.58 -61.73 16.96
C SER A 98 9.66 -62.92 16.68
N ARG A 99 9.85 -63.56 15.52
CA ARG A 99 9.26 -64.86 15.17
C ARG A 99 10.35 -65.92 15.26
#